data_AF-C0NMP9-F1
#
_entry.id   AF-C0NMP9-F1
#
_cell.length_a   1.000
_cell.length_b   1.000
_cell.length_c   1.000
_cell.angle_alpha   90.00
_cell.angle_beta   90.00
_cell.angle_gamma   90.00
#
_symmetry.space_group_name_H-M   'P 1'
#
loop_
_entity.id
_entity.type
_entity.pdbx_description
1 polymer ?
#
loop_
_entity_poly.entity_id
_entity_poly.type
_entity_poly.pdbx_seq_one_letter_code
_entity_poly.pdbx_strand_id
1 'polypeptide(L)'
;MARSGPVEGFEHPMTTHPPRGLTTYRVRAPMIAAVVIACAFLVEWLSLACPCLVPDSILPCRLAHLLHNLTPALMGFPLLLRCIITGFTWPNHISYTVTTQKPERRILAYADYGALSITTSDCSLDLIYYSWVGATYGNQIAQLPSGLILKWSDGAPLEEVLAMQVARRAGLPVRRVICYGEHPGRPHAPVSIPMTRILGDELGRVYKTLTDVERDSSLLQLNG
;
A
#
# COMPACT_ATOMS: atom_id res chain seq x y z
N MET A 1 18.35 39.49 44.13
CA MET A 1 18.20 40.89 43.66
C MET A 1 17.92 40.84 42.15
N ALA A 2 16.91 41.60 41.69
CA ALA A 2 16.32 41.67 40.33
C ALA A 2 15.58 40.39 39.85
N ARG A 3 14.32 40.16 40.23
CA ARG A 3 13.02 40.66 39.68
C ARG A 3 12.65 40.15 38.28
N SER A 4 11.86 39.07 38.30
CA SER A 4 10.89 38.65 37.28
C SER A 4 9.77 39.69 37.11
N GLY A 5 9.33 39.92 35.87
CA GLY A 5 8.09 40.61 35.53
C GLY A 5 7.19 39.72 34.65
N PRO A 6 5.87 39.69 34.88
CA PRO A 6 4.93 38.86 34.11
C PRO A 6 4.42 39.61 32.87
N VAL A 7 4.13 38.88 31.79
CA VAL A 7 3.36 39.40 30.65
C VAL A 7 2.01 38.68 30.64
N GLU A 8 0.98 39.46 30.97
CA GLU A 8 -0.43 39.08 30.97
C GLU A 8 -1.00 38.93 29.54
N GLY A 9 -1.79 37.87 29.38
CA GLY A 9 -3.15 37.87 28.82
C GLY A 9 -3.47 38.71 27.58
N PHE A 10 -3.68 38.02 26.46
CA PHE A 10 -4.65 38.46 25.44
C PHE A 10 -5.51 37.25 25.03
N GLU A 11 -6.68 37.11 25.67
CA GLU A 11 -7.73 36.20 25.24
C GLU A 11 -8.51 36.86 24.09
N HIS A 12 -8.51 36.22 22.92
CA HIS A 12 -9.44 36.55 21.84
C HIS A 12 -10.63 35.58 21.86
N PRO A 13 -11.88 36.08 21.77
CA PRO A 13 -13.06 35.24 21.67
C PRO A 13 -13.12 34.58 20.29
N MET A 14 -13.04 33.25 20.23
CA MET A 14 -13.37 32.50 19.01
C MET A 14 -14.88 32.56 18.78
N THR A 15 -15.26 33.42 17.83
CA THR A 15 -16.58 33.48 17.22
C THR A 15 -16.93 32.15 16.56
N THR A 16 -18.01 31.54 17.03
CA THR A 16 -18.66 30.34 16.51
C THR A 16 -19.38 30.65 15.19
N HIS A 17 -18.85 30.14 14.07
CA HIS A 17 -19.59 30.06 12.81
C HIS A 17 -20.22 28.67 12.65
N PRO A 18 -21.50 28.57 12.27
CA PRO A 18 -22.15 27.29 12.00
C PRO A 18 -21.67 26.73 10.65
N PRO A 19 -21.45 25.41 10.51
CA PRO A 19 -21.12 24.84 9.21
C PRO A 19 -22.37 24.83 8.32
N ARG A 20 -22.25 25.53 7.18
CA ARG A 20 -23.23 25.56 6.09
C ARG A 20 -23.33 24.18 5.42
N GLY A 21 -24.55 23.67 5.34
CA GLY A 21 -25.13 22.91 4.22
C GLY A 21 -24.28 21.79 3.59
N LEU A 22 -24.44 20.57 4.10
CA LEU A 22 -24.09 19.35 3.35
C LEU A 22 -25.14 19.10 2.26
N THR A 23 -24.80 19.46 1.03
CA THR A 23 -25.47 18.98 -0.18
C THR A 23 -25.25 17.48 -0.33
N THR A 24 -26.35 16.72 -0.29
CA THR A 24 -26.43 15.29 -0.63
C THR A 24 -25.97 15.03 -2.05
N TYR A 25 -24.80 14.40 -2.23
CA TYR A 25 -24.41 13.77 -3.50
C TYR A 25 -24.79 12.28 -3.45
N ARG A 26 -25.83 11.90 -4.19
CA ARG A 26 -26.14 10.51 -4.55
C ARG A 26 -25.10 10.06 -5.59
N VAL A 27 -24.05 9.35 -5.17
CA VAL A 27 -23.09 8.75 -6.10
C VAL A 27 -23.25 7.22 -6.06
N ARG A 28 -24.07 6.67 -6.97
CA ARG A 28 -24.22 5.21 -7.18
C ARG A 28 -23.19 4.62 -8.17
N ALA A 29 -22.40 5.46 -8.85
CA ALA A 29 -21.43 5.03 -9.86
C ALA A 29 -20.07 4.45 -9.35
N PRO A 30 -19.54 4.74 -8.14
CA PRO A 30 -18.15 4.40 -7.82
C PRO A 30 -17.93 2.93 -7.46
N MET A 31 -19.00 2.18 -7.16
CA MET A 31 -18.87 0.75 -6.86
C MET A 31 -18.44 -0.07 -8.08
N ILE A 32 -18.87 0.30 -9.29
CA ILE A 32 -18.57 -0.47 -10.50
C ILE A 32 -17.07 -0.42 -10.79
N ALA A 33 -16.44 0.75 -10.69
CA ALA A 33 -15.00 0.90 -10.92
C ALA A 33 -14.17 0.11 -9.90
N ALA A 34 -14.53 0.16 -8.61
CA ALA A 34 -13.84 -0.60 -7.57
C ALA A 34 -13.97 -2.11 -7.76
N VAL A 35 -15.15 -2.59 -8.16
CA VAL A 35 -15.38 -4.01 -8.48
C VAL A 35 -14.57 -4.42 -9.70
N VAL A 36 -14.51 -3.60 -10.75
CA VAL A 36 -13.71 -3.89 -11.96
C VAL A 36 -12.22 -3.97 -11.63
N ILE A 37 -11.69 -3.03 -10.84
CA ILE A 37 -10.29 -3.04 -10.42
C ILE A 37 -9.99 -4.27 -9.55
N ALA A 38 -10.83 -4.55 -8.54
CA ALA A 38 -10.67 -5.73 -7.69
C ALA A 38 -10.78 -7.04 -8.48
N CYS A 39 -11.69 -7.14 -9.45
CA CYS A 39 -11.81 -8.29 -10.34
C CYS A 39 -10.57 -8.44 -11.23
N ALA A 40 -10.00 -7.37 -11.77
CA ALA A 40 -8.77 -7.43 -12.55
C ALA A 40 -7.61 -7.98 -11.70
N PHE A 41 -7.41 -7.44 -10.50
CA PHE A 41 -6.41 -7.95 -9.55
C PHE A 41 -6.67 -9.41 -9.14
N LEU A 42 -7.93 -9.81 -8.92
CA LEU A 42 -8.27 -11.18 -8.53
C LEU A 42 -8.03 -12.18 -9.66
N VAL A 43 -8.42 -11.85 -10.90
CA VAL A 43 -8.19 -12.70 -12.08
C VAL A 43 -6.69 -12.90 -12.30
N GLU A 44 -5.91 -11.82 -12.17
CA GLU A 44 -4.47 -11.87 -12.30
C GLU A 44 -3.81 -12.67 -11.17
N TRP A 45 -4.27 -12.48 -9.93
CA TRP A 45 -3.79 -13.25 -8.78
C TRP A 45 -4.14 -14.74 -8.86
N LEU A 46 -5.34 -15.09 -9.33
CA LEU A 46 -5.74 -16.48 -9.57
C LEU A 46 -4.91 -17.13 -10.68
N SER A 47 -4.53 -16.36 -11.69
CA SER A 47 -3.62 -16.82 -12.76
C SER A 47 -2.21 -17.11 -12.21
N LEU A 48 -1.75 -16.32 -11.24
CA LEU A 48 -0.46 -16.53 -10.56
C LEU A 48 -0.48 -17.69 -9.54
N ALA A 49 -1.61 -17.91 -8.86
CA ALA A 49 -1.74 -18.96 -7.85
C ALA A 49 -1.85 -20.37 -8.45
N CYS A 50 -2.34 -20.48 -9.69
CA CYS A 50 -2.59 -21.75 -10.39
C CYS A 50 -2.03 -21.76 -11.82
N PRO A 51 -0.70 -21.89 -12.01
CA PRO A 51 -0.10 -21.96 -13.36
C PRO A 51 -0.57 -23.18 -14.18
N CYS A 52 -1.21 -24.16 -13.55
CA CYS A 52 -1.69 -25.39 -14.17
C CYS A 52 -3.03 -25.24 -14.92
N LEU A 53 -3.67 -24.07 -14.89
CA LEU A 53 -5.11 -23.94 -15.21
C LEU A 53 -5.44 -23.36 -16.59
N VAL A 54 -4.47 -23.03 -17.46
CA VAL A 54 -4.79 -22.54 -18.82
C VAL A 54 -3.72 -22.90 -19.86
N PRO A 55 -4.00 -23.81 -20.81
CA PRO A 55 -3.50 -23.72 -22.17
C PRO A 55 -4.56 -23.08 -23.08
N ASP A 56 -4.08 -22.31 -24.06
CA ASP A 56 -4.77 -21.89 -25.29
C ASP A 56 -5.81 -20.75 -25.20
N SER A 57 -5.29 -19.56 -25.51
CA SER A 57 -5.89 -18.45 -26.29
C SER A 57 -7.36 -18.62 -26.75
N ILE A 58 -8.32 -18.02 -26.02
CA ILE A 58 -9.63 -17.48 -26.50
C ILE A 58 -10.35 -16.63 -25.39
N LEU A 59 -9.68 -16.32 -24.27
CA LEU A 59 -10.37 -15.84 -23.05
C LEU A 59 -10.98 -14.41 -23.01
N PRO A 60 -10.59 -13.39 -23.80
CA PRO A 60 -11.00 -12.01 -23.47
C PRO A 60 -12.51 -11.74 -23.65
N CYS A 61 -13.18 -12.42 -24.59
CA CYS A 61 -14.61 -12.18 -24.86
C CYS A 61 -15.57 -12.92 -23.92
N ARG A 62 -15.20 -14.12 -23.44
CA ARG A 62 -16.05 -14.88 -22.51
C ARG A 62 -15.91 -14.40 -21.06
N LEU A 63 -14.75 -13.88 -20.68
CA LEU A 63 -14.52 -13.32 -19.35
C LEU A 63 -15.29 -12.01 -19.15
N ALA A 64 -15.40 -11.15 -20.17
CA ALA A 64 -16.21 -9.93 -20.11
C ALA A 64 -17.70 -10.24 -19.86
N HIS A 65 -18.23 -11.28 -20.51
CA HIS A 65 -19.62 -11.72 -20.34
C HIS A 65 -19.86 -12.37 -18.96
N LEU A 66 -18.86 -13.06 -18.41
CA LEU A 66 -18.88 -13.62 -17.05
C LEU A 66 -18.81 -12.52 -15.98
N LEU A 67 -17.94 -11.52 -16.16
CA LEU A 67 -17.81 -10.38 -15.26
C LEU A 67 -19.09 -9.53 -15.22
N HIS A 68 -19.75 -9.33 -16.35
CA HIS A 68 -21.03 -8.61 -16.41
C HIS A 68 -22.16 -9.31 -15.63
N ASN A 69 -22.16 -10.65 -15.61
CA ASN A 69 -23.14 -11.46 -14.86
C ASN A 69 -22.76 -11.67 -13.37
N LEU A 70 -21.51 -11.43 -12.98
CA LEU A 70 -21.05 -11.54 -11.58
C LEU A 70 -21.34 -10.28 -10.75
N THR A 71 -21.63 -9.15 -11.40
CA THR A 71 -21.89 -7.85 -10.76
C THR A 71 -22.97 -7.86 -9.66
N PRO A 72 -24.10 -8.58 -9.79
CA PRO A 72 -25.11 -8.65 -8.73
C PRO A 72 -24.74 -9.62 -7.60
N ALA A 73 -23.92 -10.65 -7.88
CA ALA A 73 -23.53 -11.67 -6.90
C ALA A 73 -22.39 -11.19 -5.98
N LEU A 74 -21.53 -10.29 -6.46
CA LEU A 74 -20.38 -9.77 -5.71
C LEU A 74 -20.78 -8.78 -4.59
N MET A 75 -22.00 -8.24 -4.60
CA MET A 75 -22.51 -7.37 -3.52
C MET A 75 -22.76 -8.11 -2.19
N GLY A 76 -22.71 -9.45 -2.17
CA GLY A 76 -22.92 -10.27 -0.96
C GLY A 76 -21.66 -10.66 -0.19
N PHE A 77 -20.46 -10.26 -0.61
CA PHE A 77 -19.20 -10.72 -0.01
C PHE A 77 -18.54 -9.66 0.89
N PRO A 78 -18.73 -9.70 2.22
CA PRO A 78 -18.04 -8.79 3.15
C PRO A 78 -16.51 -8.94 3.12
N LEU A 79 -15.99 -10.06 2.60
CA LEU A 79 -14.56 -10.29 2.44
C LEU A 79 -13.94 -9.46 1.30
N LEU A 80 -14.68 -9.24 0.20
CA LEU A 80 -14.21 -8.40 -0.92
C LEU A 80 -14.04 -6.95 -0.49
N LEU A 81 -14.97 -6.44 0.32
CA LEU A 81 -14.86 -5.10 0.87
C LEU A 81 -13.63 -4.98 1.80
N ARG A 82 -13.34 -6.01 2.60
CA ARG A 82 -12.16 -6.03 3.49
C ARG A 82 -10.83 -5.97 2.75
N CYS A 83 -10.71 -6.60 1.59
CA CYS A 83 -9.48 -6.55 0.78
C CYS A 83 -9.24 -5.15 0.17
N ILE A 84 -10.29 -4.34 0.00
CA ILE A 84 -10.18 -3.00 -0.59
C ILE A 84 -9.84 -1.94 0.49
N ILE A 85 -10.11 -2.22 1.77
CA ILE A 85 -9.84 -1.30 2.87
C ILE A 85 -8.32 -1.10 3.05
N THR A 86 -7.87 0.15 3.03
CA THR A 86 -6.46 0.58 3.16
C THR A 86 -5.82 0.21 4.51
N GLY A 87 -6.63 -0.22 5.48
CA GLY A 87 -6.22 -0.75 6.79
C GLY A 87 -6.00 -2.27 6.84
N PHE A 88 -6.12 -2.99 5.72
CA PHE A 88 -5.74 -4.41 5.69
C PHE A 88 -4.26 -4.58 6.02
N THR A 89 -3.95 -5.55 6.88
CA THR A 89 -2.58 -5.94 7.20
C THR A 89 -2.36 -7.40 6.89
N TRP A 90 -1.20 -7.68 6.31
CA TRP A 90 -0.78 -9.05 6.07
C TRP A 90 -0.36 -9.68 7.40
N PRO A 91 -0.76 -10.93 7.70
CA PRO A 91 -0.31 -11.61 8.90
C PRO A 91 1.22 -11.70 8.89
N ASN A 92 1.86 -11.08 9.87
CA ASN A 92 3.31 -11.00 9.95
C ASN A 92 3.86 -12.20 10.73
N HIS A 93 3.57 -13.42 10.27
CA HIS A 93 4.21 -14.62 10.82
C HIS A 93 5.66 -14.66 10.32
N ILE A 94 6.58 -14.12 11.13
CA ILE A 94 8.02 -14.29 10.93
C ILE A 94 8.40 -15.58 11.65
N SER A 95 8.61 -16.66 10.88
CA SER A 95 9.23 -17.87 11.43
C SER A 95 10.73 -17.59 11.59
N TYR A 96 11.18 -17.51 12.83
CA TYR A 96 12.58 -17.26 13.18
C TYR A 96 13.41 -18.54 12.98
N THR A 97 13.80 -18.80 11.75
CA THR A 97 14.92 -19.70 11.47
C THR A 97 16.06 -18.85 10.95
N VAL A 98 16.98 -18.49 11.84
CA VAL A 98 18.20 -17.76 11.48
C VAL A 98 19.04 -18.69 10.60
N THR A 99 18.95 -18.49 9.29
CA THR A 99 19.83 -19.17 8.32
C THR A 99 20.96 -18.24 7.93
N THR A 100 22.19 -18.75 7.96
CA THR A 100 23.38 -18.07 7.43
C THR A 100 23.40 -18.06 5.89
N GLN A 101 22.46 -18.75 5.25
CA GLN A 101 22.38 -18.83 3.81
C GLN A 101 21.92 -17.48 3.23
N LYS A 102 22.72 -16.92 2.31
CA LYS A 102 22.37 -15.75 1.51
C LYS A 102 20.97 -15.91 0.91
N PRO A 103 20.11 -14.88 0.90
CA PRO A 103 18.81 -14.98 0.26
C PRO A 103 18.94 -15.42 -1.19
N GLU A 104 18.27 -16.52 -1.52
CA GLU A 104 18.07 -16.93 -2.89
C GLU A 104 17.39 -15.77 -3.62
N ARG A 105 18.03 -15.30 -4.70
CA ARG A 105 17.48 -14.25 -5.55
C ARG A 105 16.23 -14.82 -6.23
N ARG A 106 15.07 -14.63 -5.64
CA ARG A 106 13.80 -14.74 -6.36
C ARG A 106 13.60 -13.47 -7.19
N ILE A 107 14.46 -13.28 -8.18
CA ILE A 107 14.22 -12.35 -9.27
C ILE A 107 13.32 -13.12 -10.21
N LEU A 108 12.02 -12.87 -10.15
CA LEU A 108 11.13 -13.34 -11.19
C LEU A 108 11.44 -12.54 -12.45
N ALA A 109 11.80 -13.26 -13.53
CA ALA A 109 12.13 -12.65 -14.79
C ALA A 109 10.90 -11.91 -15.35
N TYR A 110 11.16 -10.79 -16.05
CA TYR A 110 10.15 -9.91 -16.68
C TYR A 110 9.06 -10.67 -17.48
N ALA A 111 9.39 -11.85 -18.01
CA ALA A 111 8.46 -12.68 -18.77
C ALA A 111 7.25 -13.18 -17.97
N ASP A 112 7.38 -13.38 -16.64
CA ASP A 112 6.28 -13.93 -15.82
C ASP A 112 5.31 -12.84 -15.32
N TYR A 113 5.68 -11.55 -15.44
CA TYR A 113 4.91 -10.41 -14.92
C TYR A 113 4.55 -9.37 -15.99
N GLY A 114 4.50 -9.76 -17.27
CA GLY A 114 4.01 -8.87 -18.34
C GLY A 114 2.63 -8.22 -18.04
N ALA A 115 1.85 -8.81 -17.13
CA ALA A 115 0.60 -8.25 -16.63
C ALA A 115 0.76 -7.37 -15.36
N LEU A 116 1.65 -7.73 -14.42
CA LEU A 116 1.86 -6.97 -13.17
C LEU A 116 2.92 -5.88 -13.30
N SER A 117 3.47 -5.68 -14.51
CA SER A 117 3.76 -4.33 -14.99
C SER A 117 2.45 -3.57 -15.03
N ILE A 118 1.89 -3.27 -13.84
CA ILE A 118 0.81 -2.33 -13.64
C ILE A 118 1.29 -1.12 -14.39
N THR A 119 0.68 -0.91 -15.53
CA THR A 119 0.91 0.25 -16.33
C THR A 119 0.31 1.39 -15.53
N THR A 120 1.03 1.88 -14.51
CA THR A 120 0.79 3.19 -13.90
C THR A 120 0.95 4.32 -14.94
N SER A 121 1.24 3.97 -16.20
CA SER A 121 1.15 4.84 -17.38
C SER A 121 -0.30 5.10 -17.79
N ASP A 122 -1.28 4.29 -17.38
CA ASP A 122 -2.67 4.73 -17.34
C ASP A 122 -2.90 5.49 -16.03
N CYS A 123 -2.25 6.65 -15.94
CA CYS A 123 -2.37 7.61 -14.83
C CYS A 123 -3.85 7.86 -14.43
N SER A 124 -4.79 7.64 -15.36
CA SER A 124 -6.23 7.75 -15.16
C SER A 124 -6.79 6.85 -14.05
N LEU A 125 -6.43 5.56 -14.01
CA LEU A 125 -7.04 4.63 -13.03
C LEU A 125 -6.47 4.84 -11.63
N ASP A 126 -5.18 5.10 -11.55
CA ASP A 126 -4.52 5.48 -10.30
C ASP A 126 -5.12 6.76 -9.75
N LEU A 127 -5.26 7.82 -10.56
CA LEU A 127 -5.87 9.09 -10.12
C LEU A 127 -7.30 8.93 -9.61
N ILE A 128 -8.12 8.10 -10.26
CA ILE A 128 -9.47 7.79 -9.79
C ILE A 128 -9.42 7.06 -8.44
N TYR A 129 -8.55 6.06 -8.32
CA TYR A 129 -8.36 5.32 -7.07
C TYR A 129 -7.90 6.26 -5.94
N TYR A 130 -6.84 7.05 -6.15
CA TYR A 130 -6.30 7.99 -5.16
C TYR A 130 -7.32 9.05 -4.77
N SER A 131 -8.04 9.61 -5.74
CA SER A 131 -9.14 10.53 -5.48
C SER A 131 -10.26 9.88 -4.66
N TRP A 132 -10.49 8.58 -4.83
CA TRP A 132 -11.54 7.85 -4.13
C TRP A 132 -11.13 7.48 -2.70
N VAL A 133 -9.92 6.95 -2.48
CA VAL A 133 -9.43 6.58 -1.15
C VAL A 133 -8.92 7.77 -0.33
N GLY A 134 -8.77 8.94 -0.94
CA GLY A 134 -8.15 10.12 -0.31
C GLY A 134 -6.67 9.89 0.03
N ALA A 135 -6.01 8.94 -0.63
CA ALA A 135 -4.59 8.68 -0.45
C ALA A 135 -3.78 9.66 -1.30
N THR A 136 -2.67 10.14 -0.75
CA THR A 136 -1.75 11.01 -1.47
C THR A 136 -0.85 10.18 -2.38
N TYR A 137 -0.77 10.56 -3.64
CA TYR A 137 0.26 10.05 -4.55
C TYR A 137 1.57 10.76 -4.22
N GLY A 138 2.54 10.06 -3.65
CA GLY A 138 3.89 10.58 -3.48
C GLY A 138 4.70 10.33 -4.74
N ASN A 139 5.68 11.20 -5.05
CA ASN A 139 6.49 11.13 -6.28
C ASN A 139 7.18 9.77 -6.54
N GLN A 140 7.23 8.88 -5.54
CA GLN A 140 7.89 7.57 -5.60
C GLN A 140 7.13 6.45 -4.86
N ILE A 141 5.93 6.74 -4.31
CA ILE A 141 5.19 5.80 -3.47
C ILE A 141 3.70 5.86 -3.81
N ALA A 142 3.17 4.71 -4.22
CA ALA A 142 1.76 4.44 -4.45
C ALA A 142 1.22 3.57 -3.33
N GLN A 143 0.13 3.99 -2.68
CA GLN A 143 -0.63 3.12 -1.79
C GLN A 143 -1.60 2.29 -2.64
N LEU A 144 -1.52 0.98 -2.53
CA LEU A 144 -2.37 0.05 -3.26
C LEU A 144 -3.46 -0.54 -2.33
N PRO A 145 -4.55 -1.08 -2.89
CA PRO A 145 -5.49 -1.90 -2.13
C PRO A 145 -4.81 -3.04 -1.37
N SER A 146 -5.51 -3.62 -0.40
CA SER A 146 -5.04 -4.80 0.34
C SER A 146 -3.74 -4.56 1.12
N GLY A 147 -3.54 -3.33 1.60
CA GLY A 147 -2.38 -2.97 2.41
C GLY A 147 -1.07 -3.18 1.67
N LEU A 148 -1.04 -2.92 0.38
CA LEU A 148 0.19 -2.94 -0.43
C LEU A 148 0.69 -1.51 -0.66
N ILE A 149 1.99 -1.39 -0.88
CA ILE A 149 2.66 -0.16 -1.24
C ILE A 149 3.55 -0.49 -2.43
N LEU A 150 3.40 0.27 -3.51
CA LEU A 150 4.28 0.20 -4.67
C LEU A 150 5.27 1.36 -4.59
N LYS A 151 6.55 1.06 -4.43
CA LYS A 151 7.62 2.05 -4.54
C LYS A 151 8.29 1.93 -5.90
N TRP A 152 8.60 3.05 -6.54
CA TRP A 152 9.48 3.10 -7.72
C TRP A 152 10.59 4.11 -7.46
N SER A 153 11.79 3.84 -7.96
CA SER A 153 12.94 4.73 -7.80
C SER A 153 13.87 4.67 -9.02
N ASP A 154 14.57 5.77 -9.23
CA ASP A 154 15.68 5.91 -10.15
C ASP A 154 17.00 5.54 -9.46
N GLY A 155 17.33 4.24 -9.41
CA GLY A 155 18.74 3.81 -9.30
C GLY A 155 19.30 3.28 -7.98
N ALA A 156 18.53 2.60 -7.13
CA ALA A 156 19.10 1.63 -6.15
C ALA A 156 18.08 0.56 -5.63
N PRO A 157 17.21 -0.03 -6.46
CA PRO A 157 16.10 -0.82 -5.95
C PRO A 157 16.48 -2.26 -5.58
N LEU A 158 17.49 -2.86 -6.22
CA LEU A 158 17.85 -4.26 -5.95
C LEU A 158 18.56 -4.39 -4.60
N GLU A 159 19.47 -3.46 -4.30
CA GLU A 159 20.15 -3.36 -3.00
C GLU A 159 19.12 -3.13 -1.88
N GLU A 160 18.11 -2.30 -2.12
CA GLU A 160 17.02 -2.08 -1.17
C GLU A 160 16.22 -3.36 -0.91
N VAL A 161 15.84 -4.11 -1.95
CA VAL A 161 15.14 -5.40 -1.79
C VAL A 161 16.00 -6.39 -1.01
N LEU A 162 17.29 -6.49 -1.32
CA LEU A 162 18.21 -7.38 -0.62
C LEU A 162 18.38 -6.97 0.85
N ALA A 163 18.54 -5.68 1.14
CA ALA A 163 18.64 -5.14 2.50
C ALA A 163 17.38 -5.45 3.30
N MET A 164 16.19 -5.26 2.72
CA MET A 164 14.92 -5.59 3.35
C MET A 164 14.76 -7.10 3.61
N GLN A 165 15.19 -7.95 2.68
CA GLN A 165 15.16 -9.40 2.88
C GLN A 165 16.11 -9.84 4.00
N VAL A 166 17.32 -9.27 4.07
CA VAL A 166 18.30 -9.53 5.14
C VAL A 166 17.77 -9.04 6.48
N ALA A 167 17.27 -7.80 6.55
CA ALA A 167 16.69 -7.24 7.77
C ALA A 167 15.50 -8.08 8.28
N ARG A 168 14.62 -8.53 7.38
CA ARG A 168 13.49 -9.40 7.75
C ARG A 168 13.97 -10.73 8.32
N ARG A 169 15.02 -11.33 7.74
CA ARG A 169 15.63 -12.57 8.26
C ARG A 169 16.33 -12.37 9.60
N ALA A 170 16.84 -11.18 9.86
CA ALA A 170 17.38 -10.77 11.16
C ALA A 170 16.27 -10.48 12.21
N GLY A 171 15.00 -10.63 11.85
CA GLY A 171 13.86 -10.38 12.76
C GLY A 171 13.48 -8.91 12.88
N LEU A 172 14.08 -8.02 12.09
CA LEU A 172 13.72 -6.60 12.10
C LEU A 172 12.33 -6.38 11.46
N PRO A 173 11.51 -5.47 12.02
CA PRO A 173 10.18 -5.18 11.50
C PRO A 173 10.27 -4.34 10.21
N VAL A 174 10.56 -5.00 9.09
CA VAL A 174 10.61 -4.38 7.75
C VAL A 174 9.48 -4.88 6.86
N ARG A 175 9.11 -4.05 5.88
CA ARG A 175 8.04 -4.39 4.92
C ARG A 175 8.41 -5.67 4.16
N ARG A 176 7.41 -6.51 3.85
CA ARG A 176 7.64 -7.71 3.03
C ARG A 176 7.69 -7.30 1.57
N VAL A 177 8.80 -7.56 0.89
CA VAL A 177 8.86 -7.44 -0.57
C VAL A 177 8.04 -8.59 -1.19
N ILE A 178 7.09 -8.25 -2.06
CA ILE A 178 6.26 -9.23 -2.77
C ILE A 178 6.95 -9.66 -4.07
N CYS A 179 7.36 -8.68 -4.89
CA CYS A 179 8.16 -8.91 -6.08
C CYS A 179 9.04 -7.71 -6.38
N TYR A 180 9.86 -7.85 -7.42
CA TYR A 180 10.72 -6.81 -7.98
C TYR A 180 10.46 -6.82 -9.49
N GLY A 181 10.00 -5.70 -10.03
CA GLY A 181 9.66 -5.57 -11.45
C GLY A 181 10.55 -4.53 -12.11
N GLU A 182 11.26 -4.90 -13.18
CA GLU A 182 11.99 -3.97 -14.02
C GLU A 182 11.10 -3.46 -15.15
N HIS A 183 11.20 -2.18 -15.50
CA HIS A 183 10.43 -1.48 -16.51
C HIS A 183 11.38 -0.77 -17.47
N PRO A 184 12.09 -1.50 -18.35
CA PRO A 184 13.12 -0.92 -19.21
C PRO A 184 12.59 0.20 -20.14
N GLY A 185 11.28 0.23 -20.41
CA GLY A 185 10.62 1.29 -21.17
C GLY A 185 10.33 2.58 -20.40
N ARG A 186 10.71 2.68 -19.12
CA ARG A 186 10.37 3.82 -18.24
C ARG A 186 11.63 4.42 -17.61
N PRO A 187 12.28 5.40 -18.26
CA PRO A 187 13.56 5.94 -17.81
C PRO A 187 13.50 6.58 -16.41
N HIS A 188 12.34 7.11 -15.99
CA HIS A 188 12.16 7.76 -14.69
C HIS A 188 11.76 6.80 -13.56
N ALA A 189 11.44 5.54 -13.88
CA ALA A 189 11.00 4.54 -12.92
C ALA A 189 11.36 3.14 -13.45
N PRO A 190 12.66 2.86 -13.66
CA PRO A 190 13.09 1.62 -14.30
C PRO A 190 12.77 0.39 -13.46
N VAL A 191 12.38 0.56 -12.20
CA VAL A 191 12.06 -0.55 -11.30
C VAL A 191 10.93 -0.16 -10.36
N SER A 192 10.09 -1.15 -10.06
CA SER A 192 9.07 -1.07 -9.01
C SER A 192 9.19 -2.23 -8.03
N ILE A 193 8.88 -1.94 -6.76
CA ILE A 193 8.93 -2.88 -5.64
C ILE A 193 7.57 -2.80 -4.93
N PRO A 194 6.61 -3.70 -5.26
CA PRO A 194 5.45 -3.88 -4.43
C PRO A 194 5.85 -4.57 -3.12
N MET A 195 5.39 -3.99 -2.02
CA MET A 195 5.68 -4.43 -0.67
C MET A 195 4.45 -4.28 0.23
N THR A 196 4.42 -4.98 1.34
CA THR A 196 3.33 -4.86 2.32
C THR A 196 3.45 -3.53 3.07
N ARG A 197 2.32 -2.88 3.32
CA ARG A 197 2.19 -1.80 4.30
C ARG A 197 2.43 -2.36 5.70
N ILE A 198 3.25 -1.66 6.47
CA ILE A 198 3.30 -1.80 7.93
C ILE A 198 2.44 -0.68 8.49
N LEU A 199 1.46 -1.02 9.32
CA LEU A 199 0.71 -0.01 10.07
C LEU A 199 1.60 0.51 11.21
N GLY A 200 1.60 1.81 11.34
CA GLY A 200 2.33 2.53 12.37
C GLY A 200 2.13 4.02 12.17
N ASP A 201 2.31 4.77 13.23
CA ASP A 201 2.37 6.21 13.19
C ASP A 201 3.83 6.66 13.15
N GLU A 202 4.09 7.79 12.51
CA GLU A 202 5.43 8.36 12.48
C GLU A 202 5.90 8.65 13.91
N LEU A 203 7.10 8.17 14.26
CA LEU A 203 7.65 8.31 15.60
C LEU A 203 7.63 9.76 16.07
N GLY A 204 7.98 10.73 15.20
CA GLY A 204 7.96 12.16 15.56
C GLY A 204 6.59 12.71 15.96
N ARG A 205 5.49 12.11 15.49
CA ARG A 205 4.12 12.46 15.87
C ARG A 205 3.75 11.84 17.21
N VAL A 206 4.02 10.55 17.38
CA VAL A 206 3.68 9.80 18.60
C VAL A 206 4.57 10.19 19.77
N TYR A 207 5.84 10.50 19.52
CA TYR A 207 6.83 10.82 20.55
C TYR A 207 6.40 11.98 21.45
N LYS A 208 5.65 12.94 20.90
CA LYS A 208 5.12 14.09 21.65
C LYS A 208 4.01 13.71 22.64
N THR A 209 3.32 12.60 22.41
CA THR A 209 2.21 12.12 23.24
C THR A 209 2.64 11.01 24.20
N LEU A 210 3.84 10.43 24.02
CA LEU A 210 4.38 9.41 24.90
C LEU A 210 4.76 9.98 26.26
N THR A 211 4.48 9.20 27.31
CA THR A 211 5.00 9.42 28.66
C THR A 211 6.53 9.27 28.69
N ASP A 212 7.19 9.81 29.71
CA ASP A 212 8.66 9.71 29.81
C ASP A 212 9.12 8.24 29.84
N VAL A 213 8.38 7.38 30.54
CA VAL A 213 8.65 5.93 30.60
C VAL A 213 8.56 5.26 29.22
N GLU A 214 7.55 5.61 28.42
CA GLU A 214 7.41 5.08 27.06
C GLU A 214 8.49 5.60 26.10
N ARG A 215 8.89 6.88 26.26
CA ARG A 215 10.01 7.46 25.49
C ARG A 215 11.32 6.76 25.82
N ASP A 216 11.61 6.52 27.10
CA ASP A 216 12.82 5.80 27.53
C ASP A 216 12.84 4.37 27.02
N SER A 217 11.70 3.67 27.07
CA SER A 217 11.56 2.32 26.49
C SER A 217 11.78 2.31 24.97
N SER A 218 11.23 3.30 24.26
CA SER A 218 11.42 3.42 22.81
C SER A 218 12.88 3.71 22.43
N LEU A 219 13.56 4.57 23.20
CA LEU A 219 14.98 4.86 23.00
C LEU A 219 15.86 3.65 23.33
N LEU A 220 15.50 2.87 24.36
CA LEU A 220 16.20 1.63 24.68
C LEU A 220 16.11 0.63 23.53
N GLN A 221 14.95 0.52 22.89
CA GLN A 221 14.76 -0.36 21.71
C GLN A 221 15.52 0.13 20.47
N LEU A 222 15.70 1.45 20.29
CA LEU A 222 16.43 2.01 19.16
C LEU A 222 17.96 1.94 19.32
N ASN A 223 18.44 1.82 20.57
CA ASN A 223 19.87 1.78 20.89
C ASN A 223 20.43 0.34 21.03
N GLY A 224 19.58 -0.69 20.97
CA GLY A 224 19.97 -2.11 21.08
C GLY A 224 20.29 -2.74 19.74
#